data_AF-A0A954NV72-F1
#
_entry.id   AF-A0A954NV72-F1
#
_cell.length_a   1.000
_cell.length_b   1.000
_cell.length_c   1.000
_cell.angle_alpha   90.00
_cell.angle_beta   90.00
_cell.angle_gamma   90.00
#
_symmetry.space_group_name_H-M   'P 1'
#
loop_
_entity.id
_entity.type
_entity.pdbx_description
1 polymer ?
#
loop_
_entity_poly.entity_id
_entity_poly.type
_entity_poly.pdbx_seq_one_letter_code
_entity_poly.pdbx_strand_id
1 'polypeptide(L)'
;MRRFETSDGPRYVWAPEVHDALGEECHYYLLRAPDPETHVALTDELNKLLRREDITSHSIYAVFGYYDALIRLWATETVRRRFIRALVASSLKPEALEDLRASSIYYEFAQNKRTITAQEVRENEGPVRRVVEADVADSWDDDPAAVKAFDDLVSIGFIHEVPRTEGIKVYIAFARTRHLLGEHRDSEATGIISAMRTAGFSNVSLYSGSGTLGAHLVKGVSSSSFSSIWQMATAVHEFAATDGLRSMTMPIANMATVVESDTIDNVRIPARFEFDAIREELVRAARLSDEENEHLWAGLNALTKTEKDGLEHVYREAADKLRDTSYFDRVLEAIAGSLLNDADMIESSVAFVTKVEQL
;
A
#
# COMPACT_ATOMS: atom_id res chain seq x y z
N MET A 1 6.30 -19.63 11.87
CA MET A 1 6.12 -19.53 10.40
C MET A 1 5.25 -18.33 10.08
N ARG A 2 5.75 -17.37 9.29
CA ARG A 2 4.95 -16.23 8.79
C ARG A 2 3.77 -16.74 7.97
N ARG A 3 2.56 -16.25 8.21
CA ARG A 3 1.33 -16.72 7.53
C ARG A 3 0.98 -15.87 6.30
N PHE A 4 1.49 -14.63 6.26
CA PHE A 4 1.26 -13.66 5.18
C PHE A 4 2.45 -13.52 4.23
N GLU A 5 3.56 -14.22 4.50
CA GLU A 5 4.78 -14.29 3.68
C GLU A 5 5.21 -15.76 3.53
N THR A 6 4.72 -16.52 2.55
CA THR A 6 5.17 -17.93 2.38
C THR A 6 5.34 -18.37 0.93
N SER A 7 6.38 -19.19 0.72
CA SER A 7 6.54 -20.09 -0.43
C SER A 7 5.96 -21.48 -0.16
N ASP A 8 6.00 -21.94 1.09
CA ASP A 8 5.57 -23.27 1.53
C ASP A 8 4.55 -23.16 2.68
N GLY A 9 3.29 -23.52 2.42
CA GLY A 9 2.21 -23.42 3.42
C GLY A 9 0.89 -22.92 2.85
N PRO A 10 -0.22 -22.96 3.64
CA PRO A 10 -1.39 -22.17 3.29
C PRO A 10 -0.98 -20.69 3.36
N ARG A 11 -1.35 -19.93 2.34
CA ARG A 11 -1.04 -18.50 2.26
C ARG A 11 -2.30 -17.71 2.55
N TYR A 12 -2.16 -16.65 3.33
CA TYR A 12 -3.26 -15.78 3.68
C TYR A 12 -3.04 -14.36 3.15
N VAL A 13 -4.13 -13.67 2.90
CA VAL A 13 -4.19 -12.25 2.54
C VAL A 13 -5.23 -11.57 3.42
N TRP A 14 -5.02 -10.30 3.72
CA TRP A 14 -6.04 -9.49 4.38
C TRP A 14 -7.14 -9.12 3.39
N ALA A 15 -8.34 -8.91 3.92
CA ALA A 15 -9.38 -8.22 3.17
C ALA A 15 -8.90 -6.78 2.87
N PRO A 16 -9.09 -6.28 1.63
CA PRO A 16 -8.65 -4.93 1.23
C PRO A 16 -9.12 -3.84 2.20
N GLU A 17 -10.33 -3.96 2.72
CA GLU A 17 -10.93 -3.00 3.64
C GLU A 17 -10.18 -2.89 4.98
N VAL A 18 -9.43 -3.92 5.37
CA VAL A 18 -8.57 -3.86 6.57
C VAL A 18 -7.36 -2.95 6.33
N HIS A 19 -6.75 -3.03 5.15
CA HIS A 19 -5.68 -2.11 4.75
C HIS A 19 -6.21 -0.67 4.65
N ASP A 20 -7.34 -0.48 3.96
CA ASP A 20 -7.95 0.85 3.77
C ASP A 20 -8.30 1.51 5.13
N ALA A 21 -8.89 0.75 6.06
CA ALA A 21 -9.23 1.24 7.39
C ALA A 21 -8.00 1.59 8.24
N LEU A 22 -6.84 1.02 7.92
CA LEU A 22 -5.54 1.31 8.53
C LEU A 22 -4.72 2.31 7.68
N GLY A 23 -5.34 2.96 6.69
CA GLY A 23 -4.73 4.05 5.92
C GLY A 23 -3.72 3.59 4.87
N GLU A 24 -3.71 2.30 4.52
CA GLU A 24 -2.89 1.74 3.46
C GLU A 24 -3.68 1.58 2.17
N GLU A 25 -3.02 1.76 1.04
CA GLU A 25 -3.61 1.60 -0.28
C GLU A 25 -2.76 0.67 -1.13
N CYS A 26 -3.39 -0.06 -2.05
CA CYS A 26 -2.69 -0.98 -2.93
C CYS A 26 -2.22 -0.26 -4.20
N HIS A 27 -0.92 -0.23 -4.39
CA HIS A 27 -0.26 0.35 -5.56
C HIS A 27 0.41 -0.74 -6.38
N TYR A 28 0.31 -0.61 -7.69
CA TYR A 28 1.12 -1.34 -8.64
C TYR A 28 2.05 -0.40 -9.39
N TYR A 29 3.29 -0.83 -9.60
CA TYR A 29 4.27 -0.14 -10.42
C TYR A 29 4.85 -1.11 -11.45
N LEU A 30 4.66 -0.80 -12.74
CA LEU A 30 5.24 -1.53 -13.84
C LEU A 30 6.48 -0.77 -14.33
N LEU A 31 7.62 -1.44 -14.27
CA LEU A 31 8.93 -0.83 -14.46
C LEU A 31 9.65 -1.41 -15.68
N ARG A 32 10.30 -0.52 -16.42
CA ARG A 32 11.27 -0.86 -17.47
C ARG A 32 12.65 -0.33 -17.11
N ALA A 33 13.63 -1.23 -17.02
CA ALA A 33 15.02 -0.92 -16.71
C ALA A 33 15.77 -0.45 -17.97
N PRO A 34 16.81 0.39 -17.83
CA PRO A 34 17.62 0.88 -18.96
C PRO A 34 18.55 -0.16 -19.57
N ASP A 35 19.03 -1.11 -18.77
CA ASP A 35 19.80 -2.25 -19.23
C ASP A 35 19.01 -3.52 -18.91
N PRO A 36 18.76 -4.41 -19.88
CA PRO A 36 18.10 -5.70 -19.65
C PRO A 36 18.98 -6.69 -18.86
N GLU A 37 19.86 -6.23 -17.96
CA GLU A 37 20.56 -7.09 -17.01
C GLU A 37 19.57 -8.09 -16.40
N THR A 38 20.00 -9.35 -16.25
CA THR A 38 19.12 -10.48 -15.92
C THR A 38 18.07 -10.10 -14.87
N HIS A 39 16.78 -10.36 -15.13
CA HIS A 39 15.66 -10.01 -14.25
C HIS A 39 15.93 -10.26 -12.75
N VAL A 40 16.72 -11.28 -12.42
CA VAL A 40 17.22 -11.57 -11.06
C VAL A 40 17.90 -10.36 -10.41
N ALA A 41 18.87 -9.74 -11.09
CA ALA A 41 19.61 -8.58 -10.58
C ALA A 41 18.69 -7.38 -10.32
N LEU A 42 17.76 -7.09 -11.24
CA LEU A 42 16.76 -6.05 -11.05
C LEU A 42 15.88 -6.34 -9.82
N THR A 43 15.35 -7.57 -9.71
CA THR A 43 14.51 -7.95 -8.57
C THR A 43 15.29 -7.91 -7.25
N ASP A 44 16.58 -8.25 -7.26
CA ASP A 44 17.44 -8.19 -6.07
C ASP A 44 17.69 -6.75 -5.62
N GLU A 45 17.97 -5.84 -6.56
CA GLU A 45 18.15 -4.41 -6.27
C GLU A 45 16.85 -3.77 -5.76
N LEU A 46 15.70 -4.10 -6.36
CA LEU A 46 14.39 -3.67 -5.87
C LEU A 46 14.13 -4.19 -4.45
N ASN A 47 14.44 -5.45 -4.17
CA ASN A 47 14.33 -6.02 -2.83
C ASN A 47 15.26 -5.33 -1.82
N LYS A 48 16.50 -5.01 -2.21
CA LYS A 48 17.43 -4.23 -1.36
C LYS A 48 16.89 -2.85 -1.06
N LEU A 49 16.31 -2.18 -2.06
CA LEU A 49 15.68 -0.87 -1.90
C LEU A 49 14.52 -0.95 -0.91
N LEU A 50 13.57 -1.86 -1.11
CA LEU A 50 12.40 -2.01 -0.24
C LEU A 50 12.82 -2.34 1.20
N ARG A 51 13.80 -3.25 1.39
CA ARG A 51 14.37 -3.54 2.71
C ARG A 51 15.04 -2.33 3.36
N ARG A 52 15.78 -1.52 2.60
CA ARG A 52 16.43 -0.30 3.12
C ARG A 52 15.41 0.73 3.58
N GLU A 53 14.30 0.85 2.84
CA GLU A 53 13.19 1.75 3.17
C GLU A 53 12.21 1.14 4.18
N ASP A 54 12.53 -0.03 4.75
CA ASP A 54 11.72 -0.77 5.72
C ASP A 54 10.28 -1.05 5.22
N ILE A 55 10.12 -1.30 3.92
CA ILE A 55 8.82 -1.57 3.29
C ILE A 55 8.64 -3.07 3.19
N THR A 56 7.61 -3.62 3.83
CA THR A 56 7.49 -5.08 4.01
C THR A 56 6.25 -5.66 3.37
N SER A 57 5.22 -4.85 3.13
CA SER A 57 4.02 -5.28 2.40
C SER A 57 4.17 -5.12 0.89
N HIS A 58 5.04 -5.92 0.29
CA HIS A 58 5.32 -5.86 -1.14
C HIS A 58 5.46 -7.22 -1.80
N SER A 59 5.27 -7.23 -3.12
CA SER A 59 5.60 -8.35 -4.00
C SER A 59 6.32 -7.83 -5.23
N ILE A 60 7.41 -8.47 -5.63
CA ILE A 60 8.11 -8.15 -6.89
C ILE A 60 7.97 -9.32 -7.86
N TYR A 61 7.40 -9.05 -9.02
CA TYR A 61 7.23 -10.02 -10.09
C TYR A 61 8.13 -9.66 -11.26
N ALA A 62 9.04 -10.55 -11.65
CA ALA A 62 9.72 -10.43 -12.94
C ALA A 62 8.71 -10.67 -14.06
N VAL A 63 8.75 -9.86 -15.12
CA VAL A 63 7.79 -9.93 -16.23
C VAL A 63 8.53 -10.31 -17.52
N PHE A 64 7.92 -11.18 -18.34
CA PHE A 64 8.40 -11.41 -19.70
C PHE A 64 7.86 -10.34 -20.65
N GLY A 65 8.73 -9.70 -21.44
CA GLY A 65 8.33 -8.83 -22.55
C GLY A 65 9.06 -7.49 -22.57
N TYR A 66 8.31 -6.42 -22.81
CA TYR A 66 8.84 -5.05 -22.95
C TYR A 66 9.18 -4.40 -21.60
N TYR A 67 8.50 -4.81 -20.53
CA TYR A 67 8.76 -4.38 -19.15
C TYR A 67 9.44 -5.51 -18.38
N ASP A 68 10.14 -5.14 -17.31
CA ASP A 68 11.05 -6.04 -16.61
C ASP A 68 10.51 -6.50 -15.25
N ALA A 69 9.77 -5.63 -14.57
CA ALA A 69 9.22 -5.92 -13.24
C ALA A 69 7.86 -5.27 -13.00
N LEU A 70 6.98 -5.99 -12.31
CA LEU A 70 5.74 -5.49 -11.72
C LEU A 70 5.89 -5.56 -10.19
N ILE A 71 5.69 -4.43 -9.52
CA ILE A 71 5.77 -4.32 -8.06
C ILE A 71 4.36 -4.09 -7.55
N ARG A 72 3.91 -4.90 -6.59
CA ARG A 72 2.73 -4.63 -5.78
C ARG A 72 3.18 -4.11 -4.43
N LEU A 73 2.55 -3.06 -3.94
CA LEU A 73 2.87 -2.43 -2.66
C LEU A 73 1.57 -2.05 -1.94
N TRP A 74 1.36 -2.54 -0.72
CA TRP A 74 0.44 -1.89 0.21
C TRP A 74 1.21 -0.86 1.01
N ALA A 75 0.74 0.38 1.01
CA ALA A 75 1.45 1.46 1.67
C ALA A 75 0.52 2.60 2.06
N THR A 76 0.86 3.27 3.17
CA THR A 76 0.37 4.63 3.42
C THR A 76 0.98 5.60 2.41
N GLU A 77 0.39 6.78 2.24
CA GLU A 77 0.93 7.80 1.33
C GLU A 77 2.38 8.19 1.68
N THR A 78 2.74 8.21 2.97
CA THR A 78 4.11 8.48 3.44
C THR A 78 5.08 7.40 2.95
N VAL A 79 4.73 6.12 3.15
CA VAL A 79 5.55 4.98 2.70
C VAL A 79 5.66 4.96 1.18
N ARG A 80 4.57 5.26 0.46
CA ARG A 80 4.54 5.38 -1.00
C ARG A 80 5.51 6.45 -1.48
N ARG A 81 5.47 7.65 -0.92
CA ARG A 81 6.38 8.76 -1.27
C ARG A 81 7.83 8.39 -1.00
N ARG A 82 8.13 7.73 0.14
CA ARG A 82 9.48 7.22 0.45
C ARG A 82 9.96 6.24 -0.61
N PHE A 83 9.13 5.27 -1.00
CA PHE A 83 9.44 4.33 -2.08
C PHE A 83 9.79 5.05 -3.39
N ILE A 84 8.94 5.98 -3.84
CA ILE A 84 9.16 6.71 -5.10
C ILE A 84 10.44 7.55 -5.03
N ARG A 85 10.68 8.27 -3.93
CA ARG A 85 11.93 9.03 -3.73
C ARG A 85 13.15 8.11 -3.81
N ALA A 86 13.10 6.97 -3.13
CA ALA A 86 14.18 5.99 -3.13
C ALA A 86 14.42 5.38 -4.52
N LEU A 87 13.35 5.09 -5.27
CA LEU A 87 13.42 4.55 -6.62
C LEU A 87 14.08 5.54 -7.59
N VAL A 88 13.66 6.81 -7.56
CA VAL A 88 14.24 7.88 -8.39
C VAL A 88 15.71 8.15 -8.03
N ALA A 89 16.05 8.08 -6.75
CA ALA A 89 17.43 8.27 -6.28
C ALA A 89 18.33 7.02 -6.49
N SER A 90 17.74 5.87 -6.82
CA SER A 90 18.50 4.62 -6.99
C SER A 90 19.32 4.59 -8.28
N SER A 91 20.26 3.65 -8.34
CA SER A 91 21.00 3.35 -9.58
C SER A 91 20.13 2.72 -10.67
N LEU A 92 18.91 2.25 -10.34
CA LEU A 92 18.04 1.56 -11.30
C LEU A 92 17.56 2.47 -12.44
N LYS A 93 17.34 3.76 -12.15
CA LYS A 93 16.95 4.81 -13.11
C LYS A 93 16.03 4.29 -14.23
N PRO A 94 14.79 3.87 -13.89
CA PRO A 94 13.91 3.22 -14.86
C PRO A 94 13.61 4.13 -16.06
N GLU A 95 13.63 3.56 -17.27
CA GLU A 95 13.27 4.27 -18.51
C GLU A 95 11.77 4.59 -18.57
N ALA A 96 10.97 3.67 -18.02
CA ALA A 96 9.53 3.83 -17.92
C ALA A 96 9.05 3.31 -16.57
N LEU A 97 8.09 4.04 -16.00
CA LEU A 97 7.39 3.68 -14.79
C LEU A 97 5.92 3.99 -15.01
N GLU A 98 5.10 2.94 -15.00
CA GLU A 98 3.64 3.07 -15.01
C GLU A 98 3.06 2.67 -13.67
N ASP A 99 1.99 3.33 -13.25
CA ASP A 99 1.37 3.09 -11.96
C ASP A 99 -0.11 2.73 -12.07
N LEU A 100 -0.61 2.03 -11.04
CA LEU A 100 -2.03 1.86 -10.77
C LEU A 100 -2.23 1.92 -9.25
N ARG A 101 -2.99 2.91 -8.79
CA ARG A 101 -3.56 2.93 -7.43
C ARG A 101 -4.92 2.24 -7.49
N ALA A 102 -5.02 1.07 -6.87
CA ALA A 102 -6.28 0.33 -6.79
C ALA A 102 -7.18 0.97 -5.72
N SER A 103 -8.41 1.29 -6.10
CA SER A 103 -9.46 1.80 -5.22
C SER A 103 -10.57 0.77 -4.97
N SER A 104 -10.54 -0.34 -5.71
CA SER A 104 -11.46 -1.46 -5.54
C SER A 104 -10.74 -2.75 -5.87
N ILE A 105 -10.74 -3.69 -4.94
CA ILE A 105 -10.06 -4.99 -5.09
C ILE A 105 -11.08 -6.09 -4.87
N TYR A 106 -11.08 -7.07 -5.77
CA TYR A 106 -11.95 -8.23 -5.69
C TYR A 106 -11.14 -9.51 -5.75
N TYR A 107 -11.29 -10.36 -4.75
CA TYR A 107 -10.73 -11.69 -4.70
C TYR A 107 -11.82 -12.72 -4.99
N GLU A 108 -11.73 -13.42 -6.12
CA GLU A 108 -12.75 -14.41 -6.50
C GLU A 108 -12.85 -15.55 -5.48
N PHE A 109 -11.70 -15.92 -4.90
CA PHE A 109 -11.50 -17.01 -3.94
C PHE A 109 -11.83 -16.63 -2.49
N ALA A 110 -12.17 -15.36 -2.19
CA ALA A 110 -12.56 -14.97 -0.85
C ALA A 110 -13.82 -15.75 -0.42
N GLN A 111 -13.71 -16.46 0.71
CA GLN A 111 -14.78 -17.32 1.24
C GLN A 111 -15.99 -16.48 1.73
N ASN A 112 -15.72 -15.28 2.24
CA ASN A 112 -16.72 -14.34 2.70
C ASN A 112 -16.61 -13.04 1.91
N LYS A 113 -17.55 -12.80 0.99
CA LYS A 113 -17.57 -11.63 0.09
C LYS A 113 -18.33 -10.44 0.66
N ARG A 114 -18.61 -10.45 1.98
CA ARG A 114 -19.24 -9.30 2.62
C ARG A 114 -18.27 -8.13 2.63
N THR A 115 -18.77 -6.93 2.38
CA THR A 115 -18.01 -5.71 2.61
C THR A 115 -17.79 -5.54 4.11
N ILE A 116 -16.53 -5.33 4.50
CA ILE A 116 -16.17 -5.00 5.88
C ILE A 116 -16.18 -3.48 6.03
N THR A 117 -16.84 -2.98 7.06
CA THR A 117 -16.88 -1.54 7.33
C THR A 117 -15.68 -1.10 8.17
N ALA A 118 -15.25 0.15 8.02
CA ALA A 118 -14.19 0.72 8.86
C ALA A 118 -14.50 0.69 10.36
N GLN A 119 -15.80 0.73 10.74
CA GLN A 119 -16.22 0.60 12.13
C GLN A 119 -15.95 -0.81 12.68
N GLU A 120 -16.25 -1.85 11.89
CA GLU A 120 -15.93 -3.22 12.28
C GLU A 120 -14.42 -3.44 12.41
N VAL A 121 -13.61 -2.79 11.57
CA VAL A 121 -12.15 -2.85 11.72
C VAL A 121 -11.70 -2.22 13.03
N ARG A 122 -12.24 -1.05 13.39
CA ARG A 122 -11.95 -0.41 14.69
C ARG A 122 -12.36 -1.29 15.87
N GLU A 123 -13.52 -1.92 15.81
CA GLU A 123 -14.00 -2.84 16.85
C GLU A 123 -13.11 -4.08 17.00
N ASN A 124 -12.38 -4.45 15.95
CA ASN A 124 -11.46 -5.58 15.92
C ASN A 124 -9.98 -5.16 15.88
N GLU A 125 -9.65 -3.91 16.22
CA GLU A 125 -8.28 -3.39 16.13
C GLU A 125 -7.31 -4.19 17.01
N GLY A 126 -7.73 -4.57 18.23
CA GLY A 126 -6.92 -5.38 19.14
C GLY A 126 -6.53 -6.75 18.55
N PRO A 127 -7.51 -7.57 18.10
CA PRO A 127 -7.24 -8.81 17.37
C PRO A 127 -6.36 -8.61 16.12
N VAL A 128 -6.65 -7.61 15.29
CA VAL A 128 -5.87 -7.32 14.07
C VAL A 128 -4.42 -7.02 14.43
N ARG A 129 -4.19 -6.10 15.38
CA ARG A 129 -2.86 -5.72 15.84
C ARG A 129 -2.08 -6.91 16.37
N ARG A 130 -2.70 -7.75 17.20
CA ARG A 130 -2.04 -8.94 17.75
C ARG A 130 -1.60 -9.91 16.65
N VAL A 131 -2.44 -10.13 15.63
CA VAL A 131 -2.07 -10.98 14.49
C VAL A 131 -0.89 -10.41 13.72
N VAL A 132 -0.88 -9.10 13.47
CA VAL A 132 0.24 -8.44 12.78
C VAL A 132 1.52 -8.52 13.60
N GLU A 133 1.46 -8.23 14.90
CA GLU A 133 2.62 -8.31 15.81
C GLU A 133 3.20 -9.73 15.85
N ALA A 134 2.35 -10.76 15.96
CA ALA A 134 2.78 -12.16 15.96
C ALA A 134 3.41 -12.59 14.63
N ASP A 135 2.88 -12.12 13.49
CA ASP A 135 3.45 -12.43 12.18
C ASP A 135 4.82 -11.77 11.97
N VAL A 136 4.96 -10.52 12.40
CA VAL A 136 6.23 -9.78 12.33
C VAL A 136 7.29 -10.44 13.21
N ALA A 137 6.94 -10.81 14.44
CA ALA A 137 7.83 -11.43 15.41
C ALA A 137 8.08 -12.92 15.15
N ASP A 138 7.34 -13.54 14.21
CA ASP A 138 7.31 -14.99 13.98
C ASP A 138 7.01 -15.80 15.26
N SER A 139 6.19 -15.25 16.16
CA SER A 139 5.95 -15.77 17.51
C SER A 139 4.66 -16.59 17.64
N TRP A 140 4.17 -17.14 16.53
CA TRP A 140 2.90 -17.88 16.46
C TRP A 140 2.82 -19.06 17.43
N ASP A 141 3.93 -19.77 17.63
CA ASP A 141 3.98 -20.97 18.47
C ASP A 141 3.91 -20.62 19.98
N ASP A 142 4.30 -19.40 20.34
CA ASP A 142 4.36 -18.91 21.71
C ASP A 142 3.18 -17.97 22.09
N ASP A 143 2.31 -17.64 21.13
CA ASP A 143 1.13 -16.79 21.35
C ASP A 143 -0.20 -17.47 20.94
N PRO A 144 -0.79 -18.30 21.83
CA PRO A 144 -2.09 -18.91 21.61
C PRO A 144 -3.22 -17.89 21.41
N ALA A 145 -3.08 -16.67 21.94
CA ALA A 145 -4.08 -15.62 21.78
C ALA A 145 -4.03 -15.03 20.36
N ALA A 146 -2.85 -14.94 19.75
CA ALA A 146 -2.69 -14.58 18.34
C ALA A 146 -3.28 -15.64 17.41
N VAL A 147 -3.06 -16.93 17.69
CA VAL A 147 -3.67 -18.02 16.91
C VAL A 147 -5.20 -17.95 16.99
N LYS A 148 -5.75 -17.77 18.18
CA LYS A 148 -7.20 -17.59 18.35
C LYS A 148 -7.71 -16.35 17.60
N ALA A 149 -7.02 -15.21 17.73
CA ALA A 149 -7.40 -13.99 17.02
C ALA A 149 -7.37 -14.17 15.51
N PHE A 150 -6.38 -14.89 14.98
CA PHE A 150 -6.29 -15.24 13.57
C PHE A 150 -7.49 -16.08 13.12
N ASP A 151 -7.82 -17.16 13.85
CA ASP A 151 -8.95 -18.02 13.49
C ASP A 151 -10.28 -17.26 13.55
N ASP A 152 -10.45 -16.40 14.57
CA ASP A 152 -11.62 -15.53 14.70
C ASP A 152 -11.72 -14.57 13.50
N LEU A 153 -10.62 -13.92 13.11
CA LEU A 153 -10.55 -12.99 11.96
C LEU A 153 -10.80 -13.69 10.61
N VAL A 154 -10.30 -14.92 10.42
CA VAL A 154 -10.62 -15.74 9.25
C VAL A 154 -12.13 -16.03 9.20
N SER A 155 -12.73 -16.43 10.33
CA SER A 155 -14.15 -16.79 10.39
C SER A 155 -15.09 -15.64 10.04
N ILE A 156 -14.72 -14.41 10.39
CA ILE A 156 -15.51 -13.21 10.09
C ILE A 156 -15.14 -12.56 8.74
N GLY A 157 -14.17 -13.13 8.01
CA GLY A 157 -13.80 -12.71 6.65
C GLY A 157 -12.76 -11.60 6.56
N PHE A 158 -12.07 -11.24 7.64
CA PHE A 158 -10.99 -10.23 7.61
C PHE A 158 -9.71 -10.77 6.99
N ILE A 159 -9.53 -12.09 7.01
CA ILE A 159 -8.40 -12.80 6.43
C ILE A 159 -8.95 -13.86 5.49
N HIS A 160 -8.33 -14.02 4.32
CA HIS A 160 -8.70 -14.99 3.31
C HIS A 160 -7.55 -15.95 3.01
N GLU A 161 -7.84 -17.24 2.98
CA GLU A 161 -6.90 -18.24 2.48
C GLU A 161 -6.83 -18.18 0.94
N VAL A 162 -5.62 -18.07 0.40
CA VAL A 162 -5.34 -18.13 -1.03
C VAL A 162 -5.26 -19.60 -1.43
N PRO A 163 -6.10 -20.09 -2.37
CA PRO A 163 -6.05 -21.47 -2.79
C PRO A 163 -4.68 -21.80 -3.39
N ARG A 164 -4.12 -22.96 -2.99
CA ARG A 164 -2.91 -23.47 -3.64
C ARG A 164 -3.24 -23.86 -5.07
N THR A 165 -2.56 -23.23 -6.02
CA THR A 165 -2.71 -23.57 -7.44
C THR A 165 -1.33 -23.59 -8.06
N GLU A 166 -0.98 -24.72 -8.66
CA GLU A 166 0.19 -24.86 -9.51
C GLU A 166 -0.09 -24.19 -10.86
N GLY A 167 0.86 -23.40 -11.36
CA GLY A 167 0.72 -22.77 -12.66
C GLY A 167 1.51 -21.49 -12.83
N ILE A 168 1.30 -20.85 -13.97
CA ILE A 168 1.93 -19.60 -14.36
C ILE A 168 1.00 -18.45 -13.96
N LYS A 169 1.50 -17.52 -13.14
CA LYS A 169 0.78 -16.28 -12.81
C LYS A 169 0.82 -15.36 -14.02
N VAL A 170 -0.32 -14.74 -14.32
CA VAL A 170 -0.46 -13.81 -15.43
C VAL A 170 -1.21 -12.60 -14.93
N TYR A 171 -0.69 -11.42 -15.26
CA TYR A 171 -1.41 -10.17 -15.10
C TYR A 171 -1.88 -9.67 -16.47
N ILE A 172 -3.08 -9.10 -16.54
CA ILE A 172 -3.57 -8.41 -17.72
C ILE A 172 -4.03 -7.01 -17.28
N ALA A 173 -3.36 -5.98 -17.80
CA ALA A 173 -3.77 -4.60 -17.59
C ALA A 173 -4.79 -4.21 -18.66
N PHE A 174 -5.80 -3.43 -18.29
CA PHE A 174 -6.82 -2.89 -19.19
C PHE A 174 -6.88 -1.36 -19.05
N ALA A 175 -6.69 -0.67 -20.16
CA ALA A 175 -6.78 0.78 -20.26
C ALA A 175 -7.95 1.18 -21.18
N ARG A 176 -8.75 2.17 -20.77
CA ARG A 176 -9.84 2.68 -21.62
C ARG A 176 -9.26 3.32 -22.87
N THR A 177 -9.90 3.06 -24.01
CA THR A 177 -9.63 3.82 -25.23
C THR A 177 -10.05 5.29 -25.06
N ARG A 178 -9.37 6.21 -25.76
CA ARG A 178 -9.54 7.67 -25.59
C ARG A 178 -10.99 8.16 -25.69
N HIS A 179 -11.87 7.45 -26.40
CA HIS A 179 -13.27 7.84 -26.59
C HIS A 179 -14.20 7.43 -25.45
N LEU A 180 -13.73 6.63 -24.49
CA LEU A 180 -14.49 6.18 -23.31
C LEU A 180 -13.88 6.67 -21.99
N LEU A 181 -12.94 7.62 -22.05
CA LEU A 181 -12.35 8.21 -20.85
C LEU A 181 -13.45 8.93 -20.05
N GLY A 182 -13.71 8.46 -18.83
CA GLY A 182 -14.69 9.02 -17.90
C GLY A 182 -15.97 8.20 -17.70
N GLU A 183 -16.24 7.21 -18.55
CA GLU A 183 -17.35 6.27 -18.33
C GLU A 183 -16.91 5.14 -17.40
N HIS A 184 -17.34 5.15 -16.14
CA HIS A 184 -17.26 3.95 -15.29
C HIS A 184 -18.47 3.07 -15.55
N ARG A 185 -18.23 1.84 -16.01
CA ARG A 185 -19.27 0.84 -16.19
C ARG A 185 -19.04 -0.24 -15.15
N ASP A 186 -19.89 -0.31 -14.13
CA ASP A 186 -19.83 -1.35 -13.09
C ASP A 186 -19.86 -2.78 -13.69
N SER A 187 -20.38 -2.92 -14.91
CA SER A 187 -20.36 -4.17 -15.68
C SER A 187 -18.96 -4.61 -16.14
N GLU A 188 -18.00 -3.70 -16.31
CA GLU A 188 -16.63 -4.00 -16.79
C GLU A 188 -15.95 -5.01 -15.87
N ALA A 189 -15.96 -4.74 -14.56
CA ALA A 189 -15.31 -5.59 -13.56
C ALA A 189 -15.87 -7.02 -13.57
N THR A 190 -17.21 -7.14 -13.54
CA THR A 190 -17.91 -8.43 -13.59
C THR A 190 -17.62 -9.18 -14.89
N GLY A 191 -17.61 -8.46 -16.02
CA GLY A 191 -17.30 -9.00 -17.33
C GLY A 191 -15.88 -9.54 -17.44
N ILE A 192 -14.88 -8.78 -16.97
CA ILE A 192 -13.47 -9.19 -16.95
C ILE A 192 -13.29 -10.47 -16.14
N ILE A 193 -13.87 -10.56 -14.94
CA ILE A 193 -13.78 -11.75 -14.09
C ILE A 193 -14.42 -12.96 -14.78
N SER A 194 -15.61 -12.77 -15.38
CA SER A 194 -16.28 -13.83 -16.12
C SER A 194 -15.44 -14.31 -17.30
N ALA A 195 -14.86 -13.39 -18.08
CA ALA A 195 -14.00 -13.72 -19.21
C ALA A 195 -12.76 -14.51 -18.77
N MET A 196 -12.10 -14.09 -17.68
CA MET A 196 -10.96 -14.81 -17.10
C MET A 196 -11.33 -16.25 -16.71
N ARG A 197 -12.48 -16.42 -16.04
CA ARG A 197 -12.96 -17.76 -15.64
C ARG A 197 -13.29 -18.63 -16.84
N THR A 198 -14.01 -18.09 -17.83
CA THR A 198 -14.36 -18.82 -19.06
C THR A 198 -13.11 -19.21 -19.85
N ALA A 199 -12.08 -18.37 -19.85
CA ALA A 199 -10.78 -18.67 -20.45
C ALA A 199 -9.99 -19.73 -19.68
N GLY A 200 -10.41 -20.10 -18.47
CA GLY A 200 -9.81 -21.17 -17.66
C GLY A 200 -8.76 -20.70 -16.64
N PHE A 201 -8.68 -19.40 -16.34
CA PHE A 201 -7.83 -18.91 -15.25
C PHE A 201 -8.46 -19.25 -13.90
N SER A 202 -7.62 -19.60 -12.92
CA SER A 202 -7.99 -19.77 -11.52
C SER A 202 -7.38 -18.67 -10.65
N ASN A 203 -7.79 -18.62 -9.38
CA ASN A 203 -7.35 -17.62 -8.40
C ASN A 203 -7.44 -16.18 -8.93
N VAL A 204 -8.56 -15.86 -9.58
CA VAL A 204 -8.73 -14.57 -10.22
C VAL A 204 -8.83 -13.47 -9.15
N SER A 205 -8.05 -12.42 -9.31
CA SER A 205 -8.18 -11.20 -8.51
C SER A 205 -8.16 -9.98 -9.44
N LEU A 206 -9.05 -9.03 -9.18
CA LEU A 206 -9.22 -7.83 -9.98
C LEU A 206 -8.90 -6.61 -9.11
N TYR A 207 -8.09 -5.72 -9.65
CA TYR A 207 -7.68 -4.46 -9.04
C TYR A 207 -8.14 -3.35 -9.97
N SER A 208 -9.09 -2.54 -9.54
CA SER A 208 -9.64 -1.43 -10.31
C SER A 208 -9.25 -0.12 -9.65
N GLY A 209 -8.95 0.90 -10.45
CA GLY A 209 -8.56 2.18 -9.91
C GLY A 209 -8.08 3.16 -10.97
N SER A 210 -7.03 3.91 -10.64
CA SER A 210 -6.51 4.99 -11.48
C SER A 210 -4.99 4.98 -11.53
N GLY A 211 -4.44 5.39 -12.66
CA GLY A 211 -2.99 5.46 -12.89
C GLY A 211 -2.68 5.38 -14.38
N THR A 212 -1.40 5.41 -14.73
CA THR A 212 -0.99 5.35 -16.14
C THR A 212 -1.02 3.93 -16.73
N LEU A 213 -0.98 2.89 -15.90
CA LEU A 213 -1.01 1.49 -16.32
C LEU A 213 -2.38 1.06 -16.89
N GLY A 214 -3.46 1.65 -16.39
CA GLY A 214 -4.82 1.34 -16.83
C GLY A 214 -5.90 1.66 -15.81
N ALA A 215 -7.13 1.28 -16.13
CA ALA A 215 -8.29 1.34 -15.24
C ALA A 215 -8.43 0.06 -14.41
N HIS A 216 -7.99 -1.08 -14.97
CA HIS A 216 -8.05 -2.38 -14.32
C HIS A 216 -6.74 -3.14 -14.51
N LEU A 217 -6.39 -3.93 -13.50
CA LEU A 217 -5.37 -4.95 -13.55
C LEU A 217 -6.00 -6.23 -13.02
N VAL A 218 -5.97 -7.31 -13.78
CA VAL A 218 -6.46 -8.61 -13.34
C VAL A 218 -5.31 -9.60 -13.24
N LYS A 219 -5.27 -10.37 -12.16
CA LYS A 219 -4.35 -11.50 -11.96
C LYS A 219 -5.14 -12.78 -12.12
N GLY A 220 -4.55 -13.76 -12.79
CA GLY A 220 -5.02 -15.14 -12.81
C GLY A 220 -3.85 -16.12 -12.81
N VAL A 221 -4.13 -17.38 -12.49
CA VAL A 221 -3.19 -18.49 -12.58
C VAL A 221 -3.66 -19.41 -13.70
N SER A 222 -2.76 -19.71 -14.66
CA SER A 222 -2.99 -20.74 -15.66
C SER A 222 -2.29 -22.02 -15.24
N SER A 223 -3.05 -23.11 -15.11
CA SER A 223 -2.50 -24.46 -14.87
C SER A 223 -1.81 -25.06 -16.11
N SER A 224 -1.85 -24.34 -17.24
CA SER A 224 -1.41 -24.82 -18.54
C SER A 224 -0.03 -24.27 -18.93
N SER A 225 0.52 -24.72 -20.06
CA SER A 225 1.84 -24.29 -20.54
C SER A 225 1.84 -22.83 -20.97
N PHE A 226 3.03 -22.22 -21.05
CA PHE A 226 3.19 -20.84 -21.52
C PHE A 226 2.52 -20.57 -22.88
N SER A 227 2.53 -21.54 -23.80
CA SER A 227 1.87 -21.45 -25.11
C SER A 227 0.34 -21.30 -25.02
N SER A 228 -0.29 -21.90 -24.02
CA SER A 228 -1.74 -21.84 -23.83
C SER A 228 -2.21 -20.51 -23.23
N ILE A 229 -1.35 -19.84 -22.45
CA ILE A 229 -1.64 -18.52 -21.86
C ILE A 229 -2.05 -17.54 -22.94
N TRP A 230 -1.38 -17.58 -24.10
CA TRP A 230 -1.71 -16.70 -25.21
C TRP A 230 -3.14 -16.90 -25.72
N GLN A 231 -3.58 -18.15 -25.86
CA GLN A 231 -4.94 -18.47 -26.30
C GLN A 231 -5.98 -18.03 -25.27
N MET A 232 -5.72 -18.30 -23.99
CA MET A 232 -6.59 -17.89 -22.89
C MET A 232 -6.68 -16.36 -22.82
N ALA A 233 -5.54 -15.66 -22.88
CA ALA A 233 -5.49 -14.21 -22.86
C ALA A 233 -6.18 -13.58 -24.09
N THR A 234 -6.06 -14.20 -25.27
CA THR A 234 -6.74 -13.73 -26.50
C THR A 234 -8.25 -13.67 -26.30
N ALA A 235 -8.87 -14.70 -25.70
CA ALA A 235 -10.31 -14.68 -25.43
C ALA A 235 -10.71 -13.54 -24.48
N VAL A 236 -9.88 -13.23 -23.49
CA VAL A 236 -10.09 -12.11 -22.57
C VAL A 236 -9.92 -10.76 -23.29
N HIS A 237 -8.96 -10.66 -24.21
CA HIS A 237 -8.71 -9.47 -25.02
C HIS A 237 -9.85 -9.17 -25.98
N GLU A 238 -10.42 -10.21 -26.60
CA GLU A 238 -11.58 -10.07 -27.48
C GLU A 238 -12.79 -9.52 -26.72
N PHE A 239 -13.06 -10.04 -25.53
CA PHE A 239 -14.08 -9.48 -24.64
C PHE A 239 -13.79 -8.00 -24.31
N ALA A 240 -12.58 -7.70 -23.83
CA ALA A 240 -12.19 -6.36 -23.43
C ALA A 240 -12.30 -5.35 -24.59
N ALA A 241 -11.96 -5.77 -25.82
CA ALA A 241 -12.07 -4.94 -27.01
C ALA A 241 -13.53 -4.57 -27.33
N THR A 242 -14.50 -5.46 -27.08
CA THR A 242 -15.93 -5.14 -27.24
C THR A 242 -16.43 -4.07 -26.28
N ASP A 243 -15.81 -3.97 -25.11
CA ASP A 243 -16.06 -2.92 -24.11
C ASP A 243 -15.15 -1.68 -24.29
N GLY A 244 -14.40 -1.62 -25.40
CA GLY A 244 -13.53 -0.48 -25.71
C GLY A 244 -12.32 -0.34 -24.78
N LEU A 245 -11.87 -1.45 -24.19
CA LEU A 245 -10.65 -1.54 -23.42
C LEU A 245 -9.49 -2.03 -24.30
N ARG A 246 -8.31 -1.43 -24.11
CA ARG A 246 -7.04 -1.95 -24.62
C ARG A 246 -6.38 -2.76 -23.53
N SER A 247 -5.74 -3.85 -23.91
CA SER A 247 -5.17 -4.78 -22.95
C SER A 247 -3.68 -5.03 -23.19
N MET A 248 -2.98 -5.35 -22.11
CA MET A 248 -1.58 -5.76 -22.11
C MET A 248 -1.41 -6.97 -21.19
N THR A 249 -0.92 -8.08 -21.73
CA THR A 249 -0.64 -9.30 -20.96
C THR A 249 0.80 -9.31 -20.47
N MET A 250 0.98 -9.63 -19.20
CA MET A 250 2.25 -9.71 -18.49
C MET A 250 2.38 -11.09 -17.85
N PRO A 251 2.98 -12.07 -18.56
CA PRO A 251 3.32 -13.36 -17.98
C PRO A 251 4.44 -13.19 -16.95
N ILE A 252 4.25 -13.76 -15.77
CA ILE A 252 5.22 -13.65 -14.68
C ILE A 252 6.34 -14.69 -14.85
N ALA A 253 7.59 -14.23 -14.82
CA ALA A 253 8.78 -15.02 -15.09
C ALA A 253 9.33 -15.77 -13.88
N ASN A 254 9.00 -15.35 -12.67
CA ASN A 254 9.44 -16.01 -11.44
C ASN A 254 8.44 -17.10 -11.01
N MET A 255 8.74 -18.35 -11.37
CA MET A 255 7.83 -19.50 -11.28
C MET A 255 7.71 -20.17 -9.90
N ALA A 256 8.63 -19.92 -8.95
CA ALA A 256 8.64 -20.67 -7.68
C ALA A 256 9.14 -19.91 -6.43
N THR A 257 9.84 -18.78 -6.58
CA THR A 257 10.59 -18.14 -5.49
C THR A 257 10.08 -16.76 -5.08
N VAL A 258 8.89 -16.35 -5.55
CA VAL A 258 8.34 -15.04 -5.19
C VAL A 258 7.74 -15.10 -3.80
N VAL A 259 8.38 -14.40 -2.87
CA VAL A 259 7.73 -14.02 -1.63
C VAL A 259 6.65 -13.02 -1.99
N GLU A 260 5.39 -13.45 -1.93
CA GLU A 260 4.26 -12.51 -2.00
C GLU A 260 3.85 -12.16 -0.57
N SER A 261 4.18 -10.93 -0.15
CA SER A 261 3.83 -10.42 1.17
C SER A 261 2.50 -9.67 1.12
N ASP A 262 1.69 -9.87 2.15
CA ASP A 262 0.44 -9.14 2.41
C ASP A 262 0.36 -8.78 3.90
N THR A 263 1.31 -7.95 4.34
CA THR A 263 1.42 -7.51 5.74
C THR A 263 0.83 -6.12 5.92
N ILE A 264 0.51 -5.73 7.15
CA ILE A 264 0.04 -4.38 7.46
C ILE A 264 1.22 -3.57 8.01
N ASP A 265 1.83 -2.77 7.14
CA ASP A 265 3.03 -1.98 7.44
C ASP A 265 2.72 -0.85 8.44
N ASN A 266 1.52 -0.26 8.45
CA ASN A 266 1.16 0.82 9.37
C ASN A 266 1.15 0.40 10.86
N VAL A 267 1.00 -0.91 11.13
CA VAL A 267 1.11 -1.47 12.49
C VAL A 267 2.58 -1.83 12.82
N ARG A 268 3.36 -2.28 11.82
CA ARG A 268 4.75 -2.74 11.97
C ARG A 268 5.76 -1.59 12.03
N ILE A 269 5.58 -0.62 11.17
CA ILE A 269 6.28 0.64 11.11
C ILE A 269 5.34 1.60 11.83
N PRO A 270 5.36 1.72 13.18
CA PRO A 270 4.72 2.86 13.80
C PRO A 270 5.32 4.04 13.08
N ALA A 271 4.50 4.74 12.29
CA ALA A 271 4.97 5.65 11.24
C ALA A 271 6.22 6.32 11.76
N ARG A 272 7.42 5.98 11.23
CA ARG A 272 8.62 6.73 11.63
C ARG A 272 8.19 8.15 11.49
N PHE A 273 8.13 8.90 12.58
CA PHE A 273 7.54 10.21 12.56
C PHE A 273 8.39 11.03 11.60
N GLU A 274 7.92 11.13 10.37
CA GLU A 274 8.70 11.74 9.30
C GLU A 274 8.49 13.22 9.55
N PHE A 275 9.48 13.82 10.21
CA PHE A 275 9.49 15.25 10.50
C PHE A 275 9.24 16.09 9.24
N ASP A 276 9.55 15.56 8.05
CA ASP A 276 9.15 16.10 6.74
C ASP A 276 7.63 16.35 6.64
N ALA A 277 6.80 15.40 7.07
CA ALA A 277 5.33 15.50 6.98
C ALA A 277 4.78 16.52 8.00
N ILE A 278 5.32 16.54 9.22
CA ILE A 278 4.93 17.54 10.23
C ILE A 278 5.42 18.93 9.84
N ARG A 279 6.59 19.05 9.18
CA ARG A 279 7.12 20.33 8.69
C ARG A 279 6.10 21.06 7.83
N GLU A 280 5.49 20.38 6.86
CA GLU A 280 4.47 20.99 5.99
C GLU A 280 3.26 21.50 6.79
N GLU A 281 2.81 20.73 7.78
CA GLU A 281 1.69 21.13 8.65
C GLU A 281 2.06 22.30 9.58
N LEU A 282 3.27 22.32 10.14
CA LEU A 282 3.79 23.40 10.99
C LEU A 282 3.94 24.70 10.19
N VAL A 283 4.53 24.64 9.00
CA VAL A 283 4.70 25.80 8.11
C VAL A 283 3.34 26.40 7.73
N ARG A 284 2.37 25.54 7.39
CA ARG A 284 1.01 25.97 7.07
C ARG A 284 0.33 26.63 8.26
N ALA A 285 0.38 26.01 9.43
CA ALA A 285 -0.28 26.50 10.63
C ALA A 285 0.31 27.83 11.11
N ALA A 286 1.65 27.89 11.23
CA ALA A 286 2.35 29.09 11.69
C ALA A 286 2.57 30.16 10.60
N ARG A 287 2.16 29.88 9.35
CA ARG A 287 2.27 30.81 8.20
C ARG A 287 3.70 31.31 7.99
N LEU A 288 4.66 30.40 8.11
CA LEU A 288 6.09 30.73 8.04
C LEU A 288 6.51 31.13 6.64
N SER A 289 7.42 32.10 6.55
CA SER A 289 8.17 32.42 5.34
C SER A 289 9.19 31.32 4.98
N ASP A 290 9.76 31.39 3.78
CA ASP A 290 10.79 30.41 3.35
C ASP A 290 12.02 30.41 4.27
N GLU A 291 12.42 31.57 4.79
CA GLU A 291 13.54 31.69 5.73
C GLU A 291 13.22 31.05 7.09
N GLU A 292 12.03 31.32 7.63
CA GLU A 292 11.56 30.71 8.88
C GLU A 292 11.35 29.21 8.74
N ASN A 293 10.92 28.73 7.56
CA ASN A 293 10.81 27.32 7.25
C ASN A 293 12.18 26.60 7.30
N GLU A 294 13.24 27.22 6.79
CA GLU A 294 14.60 26.67 6.90
C GLU A 294 15.11 26.65 8.35
N HIS A 295 14.81 27.69 9.14
CA HIS A 295 15.14 27.71 10.57
C HIS A 295 14.34 26.68 11.38
N LEU A 296 13.05 26.50 11.08
CA LEU A 296 12.23 25.44 11.66
C LEU A 296 12.84 24.07 11.37
N TRP A 297 13.32 23.87 10.14
CA TRP A 297 13.97 22.63 9.73
C TRP A 297 15.29 22.37 10.44
N ALA A 298 16.09 23.41 10.65
CA ALA A 298 17.29 23.32 11.47
C ALA A 298 16.94 22.94 12.92
N GLY A 299 15.90 23.55 13.50
CA GLY A 299 15.42 23.25 14.85
C GLY A 299 14.96 21.80 15.01
N LEU A 300 14.14 21.29 14.08
CA LEU A 300 13.70 19.90 14.05
C LEU A 300 14.87 18.91 13.96
N ASN A 301 15.88 19.24 13.16
CA ASN A 301 17.06 18.39 13.01
C ASN A 301 18.01 18.45 14.22
N ALA A 302 17.99 19.54 14.98
CA ALA A 302 18.78 19.71 16.20
C ALA A 302 18.23 18.92 17.40
N LEU A 303 16.96 18.50 17.37
CA LEU A 303 16.37 17.70 18.44
C LEU A 303 17.10 16.35 18.62
N THR A 304 17.33 15.99 19.88
CA THR A 304 17.79 14.65 20.26
C THR A 304 16.70 13.60 19.98
N LYS A 305 17.07 12.32 19.99
CA LYS A 305 16.11 11.23 19.79
C LYS A 305 14.96 11.30 20.81
N THR A 306 15.27 11.51 22.10
CA THR A 306 14.25 11.59 23.16
C THR A 306 13.28 12.75 22.93
N GLU A 307 13.76 13.90 22.47
CA GLU A 307 12.91 15.06 22.18
C GLU A 307 12.06 14.83 20.92
N LYS A 308 12.61 14.13 19.92
CA LYS A 308 11.88 13.71 18.73
C LYS A 308 10.74 12.75 19.08
N ASP A 309 11.01 11.75 19.91
CA ASP A 309 10.00 10.80 20.40
C ASP A 309 8.92 11.51 21.23
N GLY A 310 9.31 12.50 22.04
CA GLY A 310 8.38 13.32 22.82
C GLY A 310 7.50 14.24 21.96
N LEU A 311 8.10 14.89 20.96
CA LEU A 311 7.37 15.72 20.00
C LEU A 311 6.39 14.87 19.17
N GLU A 312 6.82 13.69 18.74
CA GLU A 312 5.95 12.71 18.08
C GLU A 312 4.73 12.36 18.94
N HIS A 313 4.96 12.07 20.21
CA HIS A 313 3.88 11.73 21.14
C HIS A 313 2.87 12.88 21.28
N VAL A 314 3.34 14.11 21.50
CA VAL A 314 2.50 15.30 21.63
C VAL A 314 1.71 15.55 20.34
N TYR A 315 2.36 15.48 19.20
CA TYR A 315 1.71 15.68 17.90
C TYR A 315 0.62 14.64 17.66
N ARG A 316 0.92 13.35 17.87
CA ARG A 316 -0.05 12.27 17.66
C ARG A 316 -1.25 12.40 18.59
N GLU A 317 -1.03 12.71 19.86
CA GLU A 317 -2.11 12.92 20.82
C GLU A 317 -2.99 14.11 20.43
N ALA A 318 -2.38 15.22 19.99
CA ALA A 318 -3.12 16.37 19.51
C ALA A 318 -3.88 16.09 18.21
N ALA A 319 -3.28 15.37 17.26
CA ALA A 319 -3.94 15.01 16.00
C ALA A 319 -5.14 14.09 16.25
N ASP A 320 -5.01 13.10 17.12
CA ASP A 320 -6.10 12.18 17.46
C ASP A 320 -7.30 12.92 18.07
N LYS A 321 -7.05 13.88 18.96
CA LYS A 321 -8.11 14.57 19.71
C LYS A 321 -8.66 15.80 19.00
N LEU A 322 -7.85 16.50 18.21
CA LEU A 322 -8.15 17.88 17.79
C LEU A 322 -8.11 18.11 16.28
N ARG A 323 -7.71 17.14 15.45
CA ARG A 323 -7.40 17.34 14.02
C ARG A 323 -8.48 18.09 13.22
N ASP A 324 -9.75 17.86 13.51
CA ASP A 324 -10.88 18.52 12.82
C ASP A 324 -11.34 19.82 13.48
N THR A 325 -10.56 20.36 14.40
CA THR A 325 -10.87 21.58 15.15
C THR A 325 -9.85 22.68 14.88
N SER A 326 -10.25 23.93 15.09
CA SER A 326 -9.32 25.07 15.06
C SER A 326 -8.25 25.02 16.15
N TYR A 327 -8.37 24.12 17.13
CA TYR A 327 -7.38 23.95 18.21
C TYR A 327 -6.13 23.22 17.72
N PHE A 328 -6.24 22.37 16.70
CA PHE A 328 -5.08 21.64 16.18
C PHE A 328 -4.05 22.59 15.56
N ASP A 329 -4.49 23.54 14.73
CA ASP A 329 -3.60 24.56 14.16
C ASP A 329 -2.89 25.39 15.26
N ARG A 330 -3.53 25.61 16.42
CA ARG A 330 -2.92 26.32 17.56
C ARG A 330 -1.85 25.50 18.28
N VAL A 331 -2.05 24.19 18.39
CA VAL A 331 -1.03 23.28 18.92
C VAL A 331 0.17 23.25 17.96
N LEU A 332 -0.08 23.20 16.65
CA LEU A 332 0.97 23.26 15.63
C LEU A 332 1.75 24.58 15.69
N GLU A 333 1.08 25.72 15.86
CA GLU A 333 1.73 27.03 16.07
C GLU A 333 2.62 27.02 17.33
N ALA A 334 2.17 26.46 18.46
CA ALA A 334 2.97 26.37 19.68
C ALA A 334 4.22 25.49 19.51
N ILE A 335 4.08 24.38 18.77
CA ILE A 335 5.20 23.51 18.41
C ILE A 335 6.19 24.28 17.53
N ALA A 336 5.71 24.98 16.49
CA ALA A 336 6.56 25.76 15.59
C ALA A 336 7.30 26.88 16.34
N GLY A 337 6.59 27.64 17.20
CA GLY A 337 7.18 28.68 18.04
C GLY A 337 8.25 28.13 18.97
N SER A 338 8.03 26.95 19.57
CA SER A 338 9.03 26.27 20.41
C SER A 338 10.30 25.92 19.63
N LEU A 339 10.17 25.42 18.40
CA LEU A 339 11.29 25.05 17.54
C LEU A 339 12.07 26.28 17.01
N LEU A 340 11.37 27.39 16.80
CA LEU A 340 11.94 28.66 16.34
C LEU A 340 12.50 29.52 17.50
N ASN A 341 12.22 29.16 18.75
CA ASN A 341 12.42 30.01 19.93
C ASN A 341 11.68 31.36 19.83
N ASP A 342 10.48 31.36 19.26
CA ASP A 342 9.61 32.53 19.14
C ASP A 342 8.64 32.59 20.32
N ALA A 343 8.98 33.41 21.32
CA ALA A 343 8.21 33.57 22.54
C ALA A 343 6.81 34.17 22.29
N ASP A 344 6.68 35.09 21.33
CA ASP A 344 5.41 35.75 21.04
C ASP A 344 4.41 34.76 20.43
N MET A 345 4.89 33.87 19.55
CA MET A 345 4.09 32.79 18.98
C MET A 345 3.63 31.80 20.05
N ILE A 346 4.53 31.38 20.95
CA ILE A 346 4.20 30.48 22.05
C ILE A 346 3.16 31.11 22.98
N GLU A 347 3.37 32.35 23.42
CA GLU A 347 2.46 33.06 24.33
C GLU A 347 1.07 33.23 23.71
N SER A 348 1.00 33.60 22.43
CA SER A 348 -0.28 33.73 21.71
C SER A 348 -1.06 32.41 21.66
N SER A 349 -0.39 31.30 21.35
CA SER A 349 -1.04 29.99 21.24
C SER A 349 -1.41 29.41 22.60
N VAL A 350 -0.56 29.58 23.63
CA VAL A 350 -0.84 29.10 25.00
C VAL A 350 -1.96 29.92 25.66
N ALA A 351 -1.94 31.25 25.53
CA ALA A 351 -2.99 32.11 26.07
C ALA A 351 -4.37 31.77 25.49
N PHE A 352 -4.42 31.32 24.25
CA PHE A 352 -5.65 30.83 23.63
C PHE A 352 -6.15 29.53 24.28
N VAL A 353 -5.27 28.56 24.50
CA VAL A 353 -5.61 27.28 25.15
C VAL A 353 -6.10 27.49 26.59
N THR A 354 -5.42 28.33 27.37
CA THR A 354 -5.82 28.63 28.76
C THR A 354 -7.18 29.34 28.84
N LYS A 355 -7.53 30.14 27.83
CA LYS A 355 -8.83 30.84 27.77
C LYS A 355 -9.99 29.91 27.44
N VAL A 356 -9.72 28.74 26.88
CA VAL A 356 -10.72 27.71 26.54
C VAL A 356 -11.00 26.81 27.75
N GLU A 357 -10.01 26.52 28.60
CA GLU A 357 -10.24 25.77 29.86
C GLU A 357 -11.07 26.57 30.90
N GLN A 358 -11.17 27.89 30.72
CA GLN A 358 -11.95 28.78 31.60
C GLN A 358 -13.41 28.96 31.14
N LEU A 359 -13.80 28.38 30.01
CA LEU A 359 -15.17 28.32 29.49
C LEU A 359 -15.77 26.93 29.74
#